data_AF-A0A1M6P540-F1
#
_entry.id   AF-A0A1M6P540-F1
#
_cell.length_a   1.000
_cell.length_b   1.000
_cell.length_c   1.000
_cell.angle_alpha   90.00
_cell.angle_beta   90.00
_cell.angle_gamma   90.00
#
_symmetry.space_group_name_H-M   'P 1'
#
loop_
_entity.id
_entity.type
_entity.pdbx_description
1 polymer ?
#
loop_
_entity_poly.entity_id
_entity_poly.type
_entity_poly.pdbx_seq_one_letter_code
_entity_poly.pdbx_strand_id
1 'polypeptide(L)'
;MSKAIVRRKVKVHEDLDFFPTFEPDVDLVESKDYLRLLADMPGFDREDMDVLVGDDTIIIRGERKAEGIYNHGEEFRILERKMGKVYREIPITTRIRTDGIQLYYEDGVLVVHLPKEEVIH
;
A
#
# COMPACT_ATOMS: atom_id res chain seq x y z
N MET A 1 -17.71 -6.55 -6.32
CA MET A 1 -16.81 -5.52 -5.77
C MET A 1 -15.73 -6.23 -4.96
N SER A 2 -14.54 -6.42 -5.53
CA SER A 2 -13.38 -7.01 -4.86
C SER A 2 -12.59 -5.94 -4.09
N LYS A 3 -12.13 -6.29 -2.89
CA LYS A 3 -11.42 -5.41 -1.95
C LYS A 3 -9.91 -5.66 -2.06
N ALA A 4 -9.09 -4.62 -1.98
CA ALA A 4 -7.66 -4.84 -1.70
C ALA A 4 -7.50 -5.56 -0.36
N ILE A 5 -6.44 -6.33 -0.22
CA ILE A 5 -6.34 -7.33 0.85
C ILE A 5 -5.49 -6.78 1.98
N VAL A 6 -6.09 -6.68 3.17
CA VAL A 6 -5.36 -6.46 4.41
C VAL A 6 -4.90 -7.81 4.93
N ARG A 7 -3.59 -7.96 5.14
CA ARG A 7 -3.02 -9.16 5.76
C ARG A 7 -2.30 -8.76 7.03
N ARG A 8 -2.39 -9.58 8.07
CA ARG A 8 -1.51 -9.44 9.23
C ARG A 8 -0.07 -9.71 8.78
N LYS A 9 0.88 -8.85 9.15
CA LYS A 9 2.30 -9.11 8.90
C LYS A 9 2.68 -10.41 9.64
N VAL A 10 2.79 -11.51 8.91
CA VAL A 10 3.56 -12.68 9.36
C VAL A 10 5.03 -12.26 9.28
N LYS A 11 5.94 -12.81 10.11
CA LYS A 11 7.38 -12.61 9.90
C LYS A 11 7.70 -13.09 8.48
N VAL A 12 7.70 -12.15 7.53
CA VAL A 12 8.08 -12.37 6.15
C VAL A 12 9.59 -12.56 6.25
N HIS A 13 10.02 -13.82 6.31
CA HIS A 13 11.37 -14.16 5.92
C HIS A 13 11.54 -13.54 4.53
N GLU A 14 12.56 -12.69 4.39
CA GLU A 14 12.78 -11.77 3.28
C GLU A 14 12.26 -12.35 1.95
N ASP A 15 11.21 -11.72 1.39
CA ASP A 15 10.83 -11.92 -0.01
C ASP A 15 11.98 -11.31 -0.84
N LEU A 16 13.12 -12.02 -0.93
CA LEU A 16 14.35 -11.59 -1.59
C LEU A 16 14.14 -11.31 -3.10
N ASP A 17 12.98 -11.68 -3.66
CA ASP A 17 12.58 -11.46 -5.05
C ASP A 17 11.65 -10.24 -5.24
N PHE A 18 11.32 -9.50 -4.17
CA PHE A 18 10.55 -8.26 -4.25
C PHE A 18 11.48 -7.03 -4.18
N PHE A 19 12.15 -6.73 -5.29
CA PHE A 19 12.89 -5.48 -5.45
C PHE A 19 11.96 -4.35 -5.90
N PRO A 20 11.62 -3.37 -5.03
CA PRO A 20 10.82 -2.25 -5.45
C PRO A 20 11.58 -1.38 -6.44
N THR A 21 10.84 -0.91 -7.43
CA THR A 21 11.34 -0.01 -8.49
C THR A 21 11.05 1.45 -8.17
N PHE A 22 10.09 1.72 -7.30
CA PHE A 22 9.78 3.05 -6.77
C PHE A 22 8.99 2.97 -5.47
N GLU A 23 8.85 4.13 -4.82
CA GLU A 23 8.00 4.32 -3.65
C GLU A 23 6.82 5.23 -4.02
N PRO A 24 5.62 4.98 -3.47
CA PRO A 24 4.49 5.87 -3.59
C PRO A 24 4.62 7.03 -2.60
N ASP A 25 4.06 8.18 -2.96
CA ASP A 25 3.89 9.27 -2.01
C ASP A 25 2.76 8.89 -1.02
N VAL A 26 2.97 9.20 0.26
CA VAL A 26 2.07 8.79 1.34
C VAL A 26 1.87 9.88 2.37
N ASP A 27 0.64 9.96 2.88
CA ASP A 27 0.28 10.75 4.06
C ASP A 27 -0.18 9.83 5.18
N LEU A 28 0.38 9.97 6.37
CA LEU A 28 -0.11 9.31 7.58
C LEU A 28 -0.73 10.35 8.51
N VAL A 29 -2.06 10.31 8.62
CA VAL A 29 -2.82 11.21 9.50
C VAL A 29 -3.13 10.49 10.80
N GLU A 30 -2.78 11.12 11.91
CA GLU A 30 -3.06 10.61 13.25
C GLU A 30 -4.22 11.37 13.90
N SER A 31 -5.15 10.63 14.51
CA SER A 31 -6.17 11.15 15.41
C SER A 31 -6.01 10.52 16.79
N LYS A 32 -6.90 10.87 17.72
CA LYS A 32 -6.96 10.21 19.03
C LYS A 32 -7.23 8.71 18.92
N ASP A 33 -8.11 8.30 17.99
CA ASP A 33 -8.70 6.95 17.97
C ASP A 33 -8.24 6.09 16.79
N TYR A 34 -7.60 6.68 15.79
CA TYR A 34 -7.16 5.98 14.58
C TYR A 34 -5.92 6.60 13.94
N LEU A 35 -5.22 5.79 13.14
CA LEU A 35 -4.38 6.27 12.05
C LEU A 35 -5.14 6.16 10.72
N ARG A 36 -4.84 7.05 9.78
CA ARG A 36 -5.36 6.97 8.42
C ARG A 36 -4.21 7.20 7.45
N LEU A 37 -3.92 6.18 6.66
CA LEU A 37 -2.87 6.20 5.64
C LEU A 37 -3.50 6.48 4.28
N LEU A 38 -2.94 7.42 3.53
CA LEU A 38 -3.28 7.69 2.14
C LEU A 38 -2.02 7.42 1.32
N ALA A 39 -2.17 6.76 0.16
CA ALA A 39 -1.07 6.47 -0.73
C ALA A 39 -1.47 6.68 -2.19
N ASP A 40 -0.65 7.43 -2.91
CA ASP A 40 -0.83 7.67 -4.33
C ASP A 40 -0.37 6.43 -5.12
N MET A 41 -1.35 5.68 -5.60
CA MET A 41 -1.19 4.42 -6.31
C MET A 41 -1.99 4.44 -7.62
N PRO A 42 -1.81 5.43 -8.52
CA PRO A 42 -2.62 5.55 -9.72
C PRO A 42 -2.34 4.44 -10.73
N GLY A 43 -3.40 3.84 -11.28
CA GLY A 43 -3.29 2.81 -12.33
C GLY A 43 -2.75 1.47 -11.84
N PHE A 44 -3.05 1.13 -10.58
CA PHE A 44 -2.91 -0.22 -10.03
C PHE A 44 -4.27 -0.90 -10.04
N ASP A 45 -4.27 -2.21 -10.30
CA ASP A 45 -5.45 -3.03 -10.02
C ASP A 45 -5.54 -3.30 -8.51
N ARG A 46 -6.76 -3.37 -7.98
CA ARG A 46 -6.98 -3.53 -6.53
C ARG A 46 -6.41 -4.84 -6.00
N GLU A 47 -6.44 -5.86 -6.85
CA GLU A 47 -5.98 -7.21 -6.57
C GLU A 47 -4.44 -7.30 -6.51
N ASP A 48 -3.73 -6.35 -7.12
CA ASP A 48 -2.28 -6.28 -7.16
C ASP A 48 -1.71 -5.38 -6.03
N MET A 49 -2.55 -4.95 -5.08
CA MET A 49 -2.16 -4.15 -3.92
C MET A 49 -2.35 -4.93 -2.61
N ASP A 50 -1.29 -4.99 -1.82
CA ASP A 50 -1.28 -5.56 -0.47
C ASP A 50 -1.02 -4.44 0.56
N VAL A 51 -1.80 -4.45 1.65
CA VAL A 51 -1.49 -3.69 2.86
C VAL A 51 -1.21 -4.66 3.99
N LEU A 52 0.00 -4.62 4.53
CA LEU A 52 0.42 -5.44 5.66
C LEU A 52 0.51 -4.57 6.90
N VAL A 53 -0.17 -4.99 7.97
CA VAL A 53 -0.12 -4.29 9.25
C VAL A 53 0.54 -5.21 10.28
N GLY A 54 1.67 -4.75 10.80
CA GLY A 54 2.41 -5.37 11.90
C GLY A 54 2.24 -4.59 13.21
N ASP A 55 2.97 -5.02 14.23
CA ASP A 55 2.89 -4.40 15.57
C ASP A 55 3.53 -3.01 15.61
N ASP A 56 4.52 -2.76 14.74
CA ASP A 56 5.38 -1.56 14.72
C ASP A 56 5.50 -0.93 13.33
N THR A 57 4.76 -1.42 12.34
CA THR A 57 4.96 -1.03 10.94
C THR A 57 3.74 -1.28 10.07
N ILE A 58 3.52 -0.39 9.10
CA ILE A 58 2.57 -0.56 8.01
C ILE A 58 3.36 -0.65 6.72
N ILE A 59 3.05 -1.66 5.91
CA ILE A 59 3.66 -1.83 4.58
C ILE A 59 2.57 -1.72 3.53
N ILE A 60 2.82 -0.87 2.53
CA ILE A 60 2.09 -0.88 1.27
C ILE A 60 3.01 -1.47 0.21
N ARG A 61 2.50 -2.46 -0.54
CA ARG A 61 3.22 -2.99 -1.69
C ARG A 61 2.27 -3.35 -2.82
N GLY A 62 2.79 -3.38 -4.03
CA GLY A 62 2.04 -3.83 -5.20
C GLY A 62 2.88 -3.78 -6.46
N GLU A 63 2.26 -4.03 -7.61
CA GLU A 63 2.92 -3.94 -8.91
C GLU A 63 2.06 -3.20 -9.92
N ARG A 64 2.64 -2.16 -10.52
CA ARG A 64 2.05 -1.45 -11.64
C ARG A 64 2.49 -2.12 -12.95
N LYS A 65 1.61 -2.95 -13.48
CA LYS A 65 1.80 -3.69 -14.73
C LYS A 65 1.88 -2.76 -15.94
N ALA A 66 2.78 -3.08 -16.86
CA ALA A 66 2.93 -2.37 -18.13
C ALA A 66 2.23 -3.10 -19.29
N GLU A 67 1.80 -4.35 -19.04
CA GLU A 67 1.10 -5.21 -19.97
C GLU A 67 -0.16 -4.52 -20.49
N GLY A 68 -0.27 -4.41 -21.82
CA GLY A 68 -1.42 -3.79 -22.48
C GLY A 68 -1.47 -2.26 -22.43
N ILE A 69 -0.51 -1.59 -21.76
CA ILE A 69 -0.41 -0.12 -21.76
C ILE A 69 0.38 0.37 -22.98
N TYR A 70 1.44 -0.34 -23.37
CA TYR A 70 2.30 0.00 -24.50
C TYR A 70 2.22 -1.07 -25.58
N ASN A 71 2.13 -0.68 -26.84
CA ASN A 71 2.04 -1.61 -27.96
C ASN A 71 3.42 -1.95 -28.53
N HIS A 72 3.55 -3.15 -29.09
CA HIS A 72 4.76 -3.54 -29.78
C HIS A 72 5.06 -2.62 -30.98
N GLY A 73 6.28 -2.11 -31.06
CA GLY A 73 6.72 -1.20 -32.14
C GLY A 73 6.48 0.28 -31.86
N GLU A 74 5.94 0.64 -30.69
CA GLU A 74 5.92 2.03 -30.23
C GLU A 74 7.29 2.45 -29.68
N GLU A 75 7.67 3.70 -29.92
CA GLU A 75 8.87 4.31 -29.37
C GLU A 75 8.51 5.38 -28.34
N PHE A 76 9.12 5.33 -27.16
CA PHE A 76 8.95 6.37 -26.16
C PHE A 76 9.63 7.66 -26.62
N ARG A 77 8.83 8.72 -26.80
CA ARG A 77 9.36 10.09 -26.94
C ARG A 77 9.71 10.70 -25.58
N ILE A 78 8.93 10.37 -24.55
CA ILE A 78 9.10 10.79 -23.15
C ILE A 78 8.65 9.62 -22.26
N LEU A 79 9.40 9.32 -21.19
CA LEU A 79 9.09 8.26 -20.24
C LEU A 79 9.30 8.77 -18.81
N GLU A 80 8.22 9.19 -18.16
CA GLU A 80 8.24 9.74 -16.78
C GLU A 80 7.43 8.89 -15.80
N ARG A 81 6.43 8.16 -16.30
CA ARG A 81 5.56 7.33 -15.47
C ARG A 81 6.36 6.14 -14.93
N LYS A 82 6.46 6.04 -13.61
CA LYS A 82 7.06 4.87 -12.95
C LYS A 82 6.16 3.64 -13.13
N MET A 83 6.75 2.53 -13.55
CA MET A 83 6.14 1.21 -13.75
C MET A 83 6.89 0.17 -12.91
N GLY A 84 6.23 -0.95 -12.59
CA GLY A 84 6.83 -2.04 -11.81
C GLY A 84 6.41 -2.06 -10.35
N LYS A 85 7.21 -2.75 -9.52
CA LYS A 85 6.93 -3.01 -8.10
C LYS A 85 7.07 -1.75 -7.26
N VAL A 86 6.12 -1.53 -6.36
CA VAL A 86 6.12 -0.46 -5.37
C VAL A 86 6.19 -1.04 -3.96
N TYR A 87 6.96 -0.39 -3.09
CA TYR A 87 7.05 -0.72 -1.67
C TYR A 87 7.15 0.55 -0.86
N ARG A 88 6.42 0.62 0.25
CA ARG A 88 6.59 1.64 1.27
C ARG A 88 6.42 1.01 2.63
N GLU A 89 7.40 1.20 3.49
CA GLU A 89 7.35 0.79 4.89
C GLU A 89 7.29 2.02 5.78
N ILE A 90 6.32 2.05 6.69
CA ILE A 90 6.02 3.19 7.53
C ILE A 90 6.04 2.70 8.98
N PRO A 91 7.08 3.06 9.76
CA PRO A 91 7.13 2.70 11.16
C PRO A 91 6.02 3.41 11.94
N ILE A 92 5.39 2.68 12.85
CA ILE A 92 4.36 3.19 13.75
C ILE A 92 4.69 2.76 15.18
N THR A 93 4.39 3.62 16.15
CA THR A 93 4.53 3.31 17.59
C THR A 93 3.19 2.94 18.23
N THR A 94 2.12 3.01 17.45
CA THR A 94 0.75 2.81 17.93
C THR A 94 0.25 1.43 17.58
N ARG A 95 -0.34 0.73 18.54
CA ARG A 95 -0.98 -0.57 18.29
C ARG A 95 -2.30 -0.39 17.54
N ILE A 96 -2.48 -1.21 16.51
CA ILE A 96 -3.65 -1.16 15.62
C ILE A 96 -4.56 -2.35 15.89
N ARG A 97 -5.86 -2.08 16.08
CA ARG A 97 -6.90 -3.08 16.21
C ARG A 97 -7.23 -3.67 14.83
N THR A 98 -6.59 -4.79 14.51
CA THR A 98 -6.60 -5.36 13.14
C THR A 98 -7.97 -5.81 12.61
N ASP A 99 -8.91 -6.17 13.47
CA ASP A 99 -10.26 -6.59 13.09
C ASP A 99 -11.13 -5.45 12.52
N GLY A 100 -10.77 -4.20 12.83
CA GLY A 100 -11.48 -2.99 12.43
C GLY A 100 -10.89 -2.26 11.24
N ILE A 101 -9.83 -2.80 10.61
CA ILE A 101 -9.18 -2.13 9.49
C ILE A 101 -10.12 -2.06 8.30
N GLN A 102 -10.21 -0.87 7.70
CA GLN A 102 -10.97 -0.64 6.48
C GLN A 102 -10.08 -0.07 5.40
N LEU A 103 -10.34 -0.46 4.16
CA LEU A 103 -9.57 -0.03 3.01
C LEU A 103 -10.52 0.46 1.92
N TYR A 104 -10.17 1.61 1.36
CA TYR A 104 -10.81 2.23 0.23
C TYR A 104 -9.78 2.55 -0.85
N TYR A 105 -10.16 2.46 -2.10
CA TYR A 105 -9.32 2.90 -3.21
C TYR A 105 -10.23 3.57 -4.22
N GLU A 106 -9.91 4.78 -4.65
CA GLU A 106 -10.70 5.55 -5.61
C GLU A 106 -9.77 6.57 -6.26
N ASP A 107 -9.96 6.81 -7.55
CA ASP A 107 -9.22 7.81 -8.33
C ASP A 107 -7.70 7.73 -8.19
N GLY A 108 -7.17 6.53 -7.98
CA GLY A 108 -5.74 6.28 -7.84
C GLY A 108 -5.19 6.44 -6.43
N VAL A 109 -6.01 6.75 -5.43
CA VAL A 109 -5.59 6.93 -4.04
C VAL A 109 -6.06 5.77 -3.18
N LEU A 110 -5.11 5.09 -2.53
CA LEU A 110 -5.38 4.05 -1.54
C LEU A 110 -5.52 4.69 -0.16
N VAL A 111 -6.67 4.50 0.49
CA VAL A 111 -6.95 4.98 1.85
C VAL A 111 -7.13 3.78 2.78
N VAL A 112 -6.33 3.74 3.84
CA VAL A 112 -6.40 2.70 4.88
C VAL A 112 -6.75 3.34 6.21
N HIS A 113 -7.90 2.97 6.77
CA HIS A 113 -8.31 3.35 8.11
C HIS A 113 -7.90 2.29 9.11
N LEU A 114 -7.15 2.70 10.14
CA LEU A 114 -6.45 1.85 11.09
C LEU A 114 -6.86 2.24 12.51
N PRO A 115 -7.92 1.65 13.08
CA PRO A 115 -8.35 1.94 14.45
C PRO A 115 -7.24 1.58 15.44
N LYS A 116 -6.99 2.45 16.42
CA LYS A 116 -6.04 2.17 17.50
C LYS A 116 -6.62 1.13 18.46
N GLU A 117 -5.77 0.33 19.09
CA GLU A 117 -6.20 -0.43 20.26
C GLU A 117 -6.56 0.52 21.41
N GLU A 118 -7.57 0.14 22.20
CA GLU A 118 -7.85 0.86 23.45
C GLU A 118 -6.65 0.71 24.40
N VAL A 119 -6.20 1.84 24.95
CA VAL A 119 -5.22 1.82 26.04
C VAL A 119 -5.97 1.38 27.30
N ILE A 120 -5.90 0.09 27.63
CA ILE A 120 -6.40 -0.40 28.92
C ILE A 120 -5.44 0.17 29.99
N HIS A 121 -5.94 1.09 30.81
CA HIS A 121 -5.25 1.65 31.97
C HIS A 121 -5.38 0.73 33.19
#